data_AF-A0A419G663-F1
#
_entry.id   AF-A0A419G663-F1
#
_cell.length_a   1.000
_cell.length_b   1.000
_cell.length_c   1.000
_cell.angle_alpha   90.00
_cell.angle_beta   90.00
_cell.angle_gamma   90.00
#
_symmetry.space_group_name_H-M   'P 1'
#
loop_
_entity.id
_entity.type
_entity.pdbx_description
1 polymer ?
#
loop_
_entity_poly.entity_id
_entity_poly.type
_entity_poly.pdbx_seq_one_letter_code
_entity_poly.pdbx_strand_id
1 'polypeptide(L)'
;MKKVAYIFDSRHSAEVTNIIGPEPPGAETTLIELNDLLLHVKRFIFSCFRRFDEVVLVSFDLTTQRMLFFLVCLVLWLTRGRAYLADLQGRWERVSFCSLLFKYLPAFLRELVFVPFLIRRAKKDLASLDEDYGPAVESKAGFSPAARKIAYLRTDHWFGISAGGSVAHTAGVAGGFLELGCRLFFLSTDRLPWLAETGAPVYLVKPDGVVRSLPELPELAYNRQLIKAGREILAQERPGLIYQRYSLNNYAGLYLAKECNLPFVLEYNGSFPWMARHWGRHLWFERTAAAVELQVCRLSDLVVAVSAPMKEELARRGVKEDKVLVNPNGV
;
A
#
# COMPACT_ATOMS: atom_id res chain seq x y z
N MET A 1 3.13 -16.59 37.46
CA MET A 1 3.22 -16.97 36.04
C MET A 1 3.79 -15.79 35.26
N LYS A 2 4.69 -16.05 34.30
CA LYS A 2 5.29 -15.02 33.44
C LYS A 2 4.26 -14.58 32.40
N LYS A 3 3.94 -13.29 32.31
CA LYS A 3 2.95 -12.77 31.35
C LYS A 3 3.62 -12.38 30.04
N VAL A 4 3.27 -13.03 28.95
CA VAL A 4 3.82 -12.76 27.61
C VAL A 4 2.71 -12.28 26.69
N ALA A 5 2.91 -11.15 26.00
CA ALA A 5 1.97 -10.66 25.00
C ALA A 5 2.56 -10.74 23.59
N TYR A 6 1.79 -11.25 22.64
CA TYR A 6 2.08 -11.17 21.22
C TYR A 6 1.10 -10.21 20.56
N ILE A 7 1.63 -9.15 19.95
CA ILE A 7 0.87 -8.18 19.17
C ILE A 7 1.08 -8.53 17.70
N PHE A 8 0.01 -8.81 16.96
CA PHE A 8 0.11 -9.25 15.57
C PHE A 8 -1.07 -8.76 14.73
N ASP A 9 -0.91 -8.81 13.42
CA ASP A 9 -1.99 -8.54 12.48
C ASP A 9 -2.77 -9.83 12.17
N SER A 10 -4.09 -9.78 12.32
CA SER A 10 -4.96 -10.95 12.09
C SER A 10 -4.88 -11.51 10.67
N ARG A 11 -4.46 -10.69 9.69
CA ARG A 11 -4.20 -11.09 8.31
C ARG A 11 -3.10 -12.16 8.17
N HIS A 12 -2.26 -12.33 9.19
CA HIS A 12 -1.17 -13.30 9.22
C HIS A 12 -1.30 -14.29 10.39
N SER A 13 -2.51 -14.46 10.92
CA SER A 13 -2.76 -15.27 12.12
C SER A 13 -2.27 -16.72 11.99
N ALA A 14 -2.41 -17.33 10.81
CA ALA A 14 -1.93 -18.69 10.54
C ALA A 14 -0.40 -18.78 10.65
N GLU A 15 0.33 -17.83 10.07
CA GLU A 15 1.78 -17.79 10.04
C GLU A 15 2.38 -17.39 11.40
N VAL A 16 1.69 -16.52 12.14
CA VAL A 16 2.11 -16.06 13.48
C VAL A 16 2.14 -17.22 14.47
N THR A 17 1.32 -18.26 14.29
CA THR A 17 1.32 -19.46 15.14
C THR A 17 2.70 -20.15 15.16
N ASN A 18 3.44 -20.10 14.05
CA ASN A 18 4.80 -20.65 13.95
C ASN A 18 5.83 -19.87 14.79
N ILE A 19 5.56 -18.59 15.07
CA ILE A 19 6.44 -17.71 15.86
C ILE A 19 6.11 -17.82 17.35
N ILE A 20 4.83 -17.95 17.71
CA ILE A 20 4.40 -18.05 19.12
C ILE A 20 4.89 -19.36 19.74
N GLY A 21 4.86 -20.47 18.99
CA GLY A 21 5.18 -21.80 19.49
C GLY A 21 4.19 -22.29 20.57
N PRO A 22 4.41 -23.47 21.16
CA PRO A 22 3.59 -23.95 22.27
C PRO A 22 3.83 -23.12 23.54
N GLU A 23 2.79 -22.92 24.35
CA GLU A 23 2.89 -22.15 25.59
C GLU A 23 3.96 -22.76 26.53
N PRO A 24 4.99 -22.00 26.92
CA PRO A 24 6.01 -22.54 27.80
C PRO A 24 5.45 -22.75 29.23
N PRO A 25 5.85 -23.83 29.93
CA PRO A 25 5.38 -24.12 31.29
C PRO A 25 5.59 -22.92 32.23
N GLY A 26 4.51 -22.46 32.88
CA GLY A 26 4.55 -21.33 33.82
C GLY A 26 4.45 -19.94 33.19
N ALA A 27 4.20 -19.83 31.89
CA ALA A 27 3.83 -18.59 31.21
C ALA A 27 2.32 -18.49 30.95
N GLU A 28 1.81 -17.27 30.92
CA GLU A 28 0.45 -16.92 30.49
C GLU A 28 0.58 -16.12 29.19
N THR A 29 0.10 -16.66 28.06
CA THR A 29 0.20 -15.99 26.76
C THR A 29 -1.05 -15.18 26.47
N THR A 30 -0.88 -13.92 26.08
CA THR A 30 -1.96 -13.04 25.63
C THR A 30 -1.75 -12.67 24.17
N LEU A 31 -2.76 -12.93 23.34
CA LEU A 31 -2.80 -12.55 21.94
C LEU A 31 -3.54 -11.22 21.80
N ILE A 32 -2.90 -10.23 21.18
CA ILE A 32 -3.44 -8.88 21.00
C ILE A 32 -3.46 -8.56 19.50
N GLU A 33 -4.64 -8.30 18.96
CA GLU A 33 -4.78 -7.90 17.56
C GLU A 33 -4.36 -6.42 17.40
N LEU A 34 -3.50 -6.15 16.43
CA LEU A 34 -2.86 -4.85 16.23
C LEU A 34 -3.88 -3.74 15.91
N ASN A 35 -4.93 -4.02 15.12
CA ASN A 35 -5.96 -3.04 14.82
C ASN A 35 -6.83 -2.71 16.03
N ASP A 36 -7.20 -3.68 16.85
CA ASP A 36 -7.94 -3.50 18.11
C ASP A 36 -7.11 -2.64 19.07
N LEU A 37 -5.82 -2.94 19.19
CA LEU A 37 -4.91 -2.12 19.97
C LEU A 37 -4.90 -0.68 19.46
N LEU A 38 -4.73 -0.49 18.15
CA LEU A 38 -4.59 0.83 17.56
C LEU A 38 -5.92 1.63 17.59
N LEU A 39 -7.08 0.96 17.56
CA LEU A 39 -8.39 1.60 17.74
C LEU A 39 -8.63 1.99 19.20
N HIS A 40 -8.17 1.17 20.15
CA HIS A 40 -8.37 1.35 21.58
C HIS A 40 -7.10 1.79 22.31
N VAL A 41 -6.20 2.54 21.65
CA VAL A 41 -4.90 2.97 22.21
C VAL A 41 -5.03 3.56 23.61
N LYS A 42 -6.03 4.42 23.84
CA LYS A 42 -6.25 5.03 25.16
C LYS A 42 -6.47 3.97 26.24
N ARG A 43 -7.29 2.95 25.97
CA ARG A 43 -7.52 1.82 26.88
C ARG A 43 -6.20 1.15 27.20
N PHE A 44 -5.42 0.76 26.19
CA PHE A 44 -4.14 0.08 26.42
C PHE A 44 -3.12 0.94 27.15
N ILE A 45 -3.05 2.24 26.88
CA ILE A 45 -2.16 3.15 27.59
C ILE A 45 -2.51 3.22 29.08
N PHE A 46 -3.78 3.41 29.42
CA PHE A 46 -4.20 3.62 30.82
C PHE A 46 -4.38 2.32 31.62
N SER A 47 -4.83 1.23 31.00
CA SER A 47 -5.15 -0.03 31.70
C SER A 47 -4.05 -1.09 31.65
N CYS A 48 -3.04 -0.93 30.79
CA CYS A 48 -2.05 -1.99 30.52
C CYS A 48 -0.59 -1.52 30.65
N PHE A 49 -0.32 -0.40 31.34
CA PHE A 49 1.04 0.04 31.61
C PHE A 49 1.85 -1.04 32.34
N ARG A 50 2.99 -1.45 31.75
CA ARG A 50 3.93 -2.42 32.31
C ARG A 50 3.28 -3.73 32.78
N ARG A 51 2.19 -4.16 32.12
CA ARG A 51 1.39 -5.33 32.49
C ARG A 51 2.07 -6.66 32.19
N PHE A 52 2.94 -6.71 31.17
CA PHE A 52 3.54 -7.94 30.65
C PHE A 52 5.02 -8.02 30.97
N ASP A 53 5.52 -9.23 31.31
CA ASP A 53 6.95 -9.49 31.49
C ASP A 53 7.72 -9.45 30.17
N GLU A 54 7.03 -9.84 29.10
CA GLU A 54 7.57 -9.87 27.75
C GLU A 54 6.50 -9.46 26.75
N VAL A 55 6.87 -8.62 25.78
CA VAL A 55 5.98 -8.21 24.69
C VAL A 55 6.70 -8.40 23.36
N VAL A 56 6.06 -9.07 22.42
CA VAL A 56 6.58 -9.32 21.07
C VAL A 56 5.63 -8.70 20.06
N LEU A 57 6.10 -7.75 19.25
CA LEU A 57 5.39 -7.30 18.06
C LEU A 57 5.78 -8.18 16.89
N VAL A 58 4.83 -8.91 16.34
CA VAL A 58 5.01 -9.76 15.16
C VAL A 58 4.49 -9.02 13.92
N SER A 59 5.39 -8.73 13.00
CA SER A 59 5.12 -8.09 11.71
C SER A 59 5.15 -9.11 10.57
N PHE A 60 4.51 -8.79 9.45
CA PHE A 60 4.78 -9.48 8.19
C PHE A 60 6.24 -9.32 7.76
N ASP A 61 6.75 -8.08 7.73
CA ASP A 61 8.12 -7.70 7.39
C ASP A 61 8.51 -6.45 8.19
N LEU A 62 9.50 -6.54 9.07
CA LEU A 62 9.96 -5.40 9.88
C LEU A 62 10.52 -4.24 9.04
N THR A 63 10.88 -4.45 7.78
CA THR A 63 11.36 -3.41 6.86
C THR A 63 10.23 -2.44 6.54
N THR A 64 9.05 -2.97 6.22
CA THR A 64 7.88 -2.20 5.77
C THR A 64 6.83 -1.99 6.87
N GLN A 65 7.10 -2.44 8.10
CA GLN A 65 6.20 -2.26 9.24
C GLN A 65 5.79 -0.80 9.42
N ARG A 66 4.49 -0.55 9.29
CA ARG A 66 3.89 0.77 9.45
C ARG A 66 3.88 1.19 10.91
N MET A 67 3.95 2.50 11.14
CA MET A 67 3.89 3.10 12.47
C MET A 67 4.99 2.62 13.42
N LEU A 68 6.13 2.15 12.90
CA LEU A 68 7.13 1.43 13.67
C LEU A 68 7.59 2.19 14.93
N PHE A 69 7.86 3.49 14.83
CA PHE A 69 8.23 4.31 15.99
C PHE A 69 7.17 4.25 17.11
N PHE A 70 5.91 4.47 16.76
CA PHE A 70 4.79 4.46 17.71
C PHE A 70 4.58 3.06 18.31
N LEU A 71 4.75 2.02 17.50
CA LEU A 71 4.63 0.63 17.96
C LEU A 71 5.77 0.24 18.90
N VAL A 72 7.00 0.71 18.66
CA VAL A 72 8.11 0.51 19.60
C VAL A 72 7.84 1.22 20.93
N CYS A 73 7.36 2.47 20.91
CA CYS A 73 6.97 3.20 22.12
C CYS A 73 5.91 2.43 22.91
N LEU A 74 4.89 1.94 22.22
CA LEU A 74 3.79 1.16 22.79
C LEU A 74 4.27 -0.18 23.37
N VAL A 75 5.07 -0.95 22.65
CA VAL A 75 5.61 -2.23 23.14
C VAL A 75 6.42 -2.01 24.42
N LEU A 76 7.25 -0.96 24.45
CA LEU A 76 8.01 -0.56 25.64
C LEU A 76 7.12 -0.07 26.79
N TRP A 77 5.98 0.55 26.47
CA TRP A 77 4.99 0.97 27.46
C TRP A 77 4.27 -0.22 28.12
N LEU A 78 3.98 -1.27 27.35
CA LEU A 78 3.26 -2.45 27.80
C LEU A 78 4.13 -3.43 28.60
N THR A 79 5.45 -3.47 28.33
CA THR A 79 6.37 -4.39 29.01
C THR A 79 6.92 -3.80 30.31
N ARG A 80 7.10 -4.66 31.34
CA ARG A 80 7.95 -4.36 32.50
C ARG A 80 9.34 -4.98 32.41
N GLY A 81 9.56 -5.84 31.41
CA GLY A 81 10.78 -6.61 31.22
C GLY A 81 11.30 -6.53 29.80
N ARG A 82 11.12 -7.60 29.01
CA ARG A 82 11.72 -7.71 27.67
C ARG A 82 10.73 -7.30 26.59
N ALA A 83 11.26 -6.75 25.50
CA ALA A 83 10.48 -6.35 24.35
C ALA A 83 11.20 -6.76 23.08
N TYR A 84 10.44 -7.29 22.12
CA TYR A 84 10.97 -7.79 20.87
C TYR A 84 10.10 -7.35 19.69
N LEU A 85 10.76 -7.16 18.56
CA LEU A 85 10.14 -7.13 17.24
C LEU A 85 10.52 -8.42 16.53
N ALA A 86 9.55 -9.07 15.91
CA ALA A 86 9.75 -10.24 15.10
C ALA A 86 9.06 -10.06 13.75
N ASP A 87 9.53 -10.76 12.72
CA ASP A 87 8.76 -10.95 11.49
C ASP A 87 8.69 -12.40 11.03
N LEU A 88 7.82 -12.62 10.04
CA LEU A 88 7.61 -13.92 9.39
C LEU A 88 8.81 -14.40 8.57
N GLN A 89 9.85 -13.57 8.37
CA GLN A 89 11.12 -14.00 7.78
C GLN A 89 12.10 -14.55 8.82
N GLY A 90 11.70 -14.60 10.10
CA GLY A 90 12.53 -15.10 11.20
C GLY A 90 13.50 -14.07 11.76
N ARG A 91 13.36 -12.78 11.41
CA ARG A 91 14.16 -11.74 12.08
C ARG A 91 13.61 -11.50 13.49
N TRP A 92 14.51 -11.41 14.45
CA TRP A 92 14.21 -11.02 15.83
C TRP A 92 15.10 -9.86 16.25
N GLU A 93 14.49 -8.81 16.75
CA GLU A 93 15.19 -7.64 17.26
C GLU A 93 14.72 -7.33 18.68
N ARG A 94 15.66 -7.29 19.63
CA ARG A 94 15.36 -6.81 20.98
C ARG A 94 15.24 -5.29 20.97
N VAL A 95 14.15 -4.76 21.52
CA VAL A 95 13.96 -3.32 21.71
C VAL A 95 14.05 -2.95 23.19
N SER A 96 14.62 -1.78 23.43
CA SER A 96 14.83 -1.20 24.75
C SER A 96 14.67 0.32 24.67
N PHE A 97 14.70 0.98 25.83
CA PHE A 97 14.72 2.44 25.87
C PHE A 97 15.96 3.03 25.17
N CYS A 98 17.11 2.35 25.25
CA CYS A 98 18.31 2.78 24.53
C CYS A 98 18.12 2.69 23.00
N SER A 99 17.55 1.59 22.48
CA SER A 99 17.27 1.51 21.04
C SER A 99 16.20 2.53 20.62
N LEU A 100 15.21 2.81 21.47
CA LEU A 100 14.24 3.87 21.21
C LEU A 100 14.93 5.21 21.02
N LEU A 101 15.80 5.61 21.95
CA LEU A 101 16.47 6.91 21.93
C LEU A 101 17.50 7.06 20.81
N PHE A 102 18.27 6.00 20.52
CA PHE A 102 19.42 6.09 19.60
C PHE A 102 19.18 5.52 18.20
N LYS A 103 18.13 4.72 17.99
CA LYS A 103 17.78 4.14 16.66
C LYS A 103 16.43 4.62 16.15
N TYR A 104 15.36 4.44 16.92
CA TYR A 104 14.00 4.69 16.43
C TYR A 104 13.61 6.16 16.43
N LEU A 105 13.94 6.90 17.49
CA LEU A 105 13.65 8.33 17.60
C LEU A 105 14.42 9.14 16.52
N PRO A 106 15.73 8.95 16.29
CA PRO A 106 16.42 9.68 15.22
C PRO A 106 15.87 9.35 13.82
N ALA A 107 15.50 8.09 13.58
CA ALA A 107 14.85 7.69 12.32
C ALA A 107 13.50 8.39 12.12
N PHE A 108 12.69 8.48 13.18
CA PHE A 108 11.41 9.20 13.18
C PHE A 108 11.60 10.71 12.99
N LEU A 109 12.54 11.34 13.69
CA LEU A 109 12.85 12.76 13.53
C LEU A 109 13.31 13.09 12.11
N ARG A 110 14.12 12.21 11.50
CA ARG A 110 14.49 12.34 10.08
C ARG A 110 13.27 12.23 9.16
N GLU A 111 12.33 11.34 9.46
CA GLU A 111 11.08 11.22 8.71
C GLU A 111 10.24 12.52 8.79
N LEU A 112 10.18 13.16 9.96
CA LEU A 112 9.52 14.47 10.14
C LEU A 112 10.14 15.56 9.26
N VAL A 113 11.46 15.56 9.10
CA VAL A 113 12.15 16.49 8.20
C VAL A 113 11.74 16.26 6.75
N PHE A 114 11.51 15.01 6.31
CA PHE A 114 11.16 14.69 4.93
C PHE A 114 9.71 15.03 4.54
N VAL A 115 8.78 15.13 5.50
CA VAL A 115 7.35 15.39 5.23
C VAL A 115 7.10 16.55 4.26
N PRO A 116 7.59 17.79 4.50
CA PRO A 116 7.33 18.90 3.59
C PRO A 116 7.94 18.66 2.20
N PHE A 117 9.08 17.98 2.11
CA PHE A 117 9.73 17.67 0.83
C PHE A 117 8.94 16.64 0.03
N LEU A 118 8.42 15.58 0.68
CA LEU A 118 7.58 14.57 0.03
C LEU A 118 6.30 15.20 -0.52
N ILE A 119 5.61 16.01 0.28
CA ILE A 119 4.38 16.69 -0.14
C ILE A 119 4.66 17.69 -1.26
N ARG A 120 5.70 18.53 -1.12
CA ARG A 120 6.07 19.50 -2.16
C ARG A 120 6.48 18.81 -3.45
N ARG A 121 7.20 17.69 -3.36
CA ARG A 121 7.60 16.90 -4.53
C ARG A 121 6.40 16.31 -5.24
N ALA A 122 5.48 15.66 -4.52
CA ALA A 122 4.27 15.11 -5.11
C ALA A 122 3.42 16.18 -5.80
N LYS A 123 3.28 17.36 -5.17
CA LYS A 123 2.61 18.51 -5.78
C LYS A 123 3.31 18.98 -7.05
N LYS A 124 4.65 19.05 -7.06
CA LYS A 124 5.43 19.44 -8.23
C LYS A 124 5.28 18.44 -9.37
N ASP A 125 5.43 17.15 -9.07
CA ASP A 125 5.28 16.07 -10.05
C ASP A 125 3.87 16.11 -10.68
N LEU A 126 2.82 16.23 -9.87
CA LEU A 126 1.44 16.31 -10.37
C LEU A 126 1.17 17.59 -11.17
N ALA A 127 1.70 18.74 -10.74
CA ALA A 127 1.54 20.01 -11.49
C ALA A 127 2.18 19.92 -12.88
N SER A 128 3.37 19.33 -13.01
CA SER A 128 3.98 19.13 -14.34
C SER A 128 3.15 18.24 -15.25
N LEU A 129 2.40 17.28 -14.71
CA LEU A 129 1.52 16.40 -15.51
C LEU A 129 0.23 17.11 -15.97
N ASP A 130 -0.19 18.17 -15.25
CA ASP A 130 -1.35 19.00 -15.57
C ASP A 130 -1.01 20.08 -16.61
N GLU A 131 0.21 20.63 -16.59
CA GLU A 131 0.70 21.56 -17.63
C GLU A 131 0.79 20.88 -19.01
N ASP A 132 1.17 19.60 -19.04
CA ASP A 132 1.18 18.76 -20.25
C ASP A 132 -0.24 18.28 -20.66
N TYR A 133 -1.28 18.64 -19.90
CA TYR A 133 -2.67 18.28 -20.18
C TYR A 133 -3.30 19.23 -21.22
N GLY A 134 -2.81 19.17 -22.45
CA GLY A 134 -3.43 19.80 -23.63
C GLY A 134 -4.62 19.01 -24.18
N PRO A 135 -5.45 19.59 -25.07
CA PRO A 135 -6.49 18.85 -25.78
C PRO A 135 -5.85 17.62 -26.44
N ALA A 136 -6.48 16.47 -26.26
CA ALA A 136 -5.98 15.18 -26.72
C ALA A 136 -5.48 15.31 -28.16
N VAL A 137 -4.17 15.11 -28.37
CA VAL A 137 -3.63 14.91 -29.71
C VAL A 137 -4.47 13.80 -30.34
N GLU A 138 -5.14 14.13 -31.44
CA GLU A 138 -6.09 13.29 -32.19
C GLU A 138 -5.49 11.97 -32.75
N SER A 139 -4.39 11.46 -32.20
CA SER A 139 -3.86 10.16 -32.58
C SER A 139 -3.16 9.40 -31.44
N LYS A 140 -3.91 9.02 -30.40
CA LYS A 140 -3.70 7.69 -29.77
C LYS A 140 -4.34 6.60 -30.63
N ALA A 141 -4.07 6.64 -31.94
CA ALA A 141 -4.75 5.86 -32.96
C ALA A 141 -4.47 4.36 -32.78
N GLY A 142 -5.57 3.60 -32.71
CA GLY A 142 -5.64 2.15 -32.87
C GLY A 142 -5.18 1.36 -31.65
N PHE A 143 -6.09 1.01 -30.73
CA PHE A 143 -5.87 -0.07 -29.77
C PHE A 143 -6.26 -1.44 -30.37
N SER A 144 -5.35 -2.12 -31.06
CA SER A 144 -5.56 -3.48 -31.60
C SER A 144 -5.31 -4.57 -30.53
N PRO A 145 -6.32 -5.36 -30.09
CA PRO A 145 -6.23 -6.27 -28.93
C PRO A 145 -5.22 -7.42 -29.07
N ALA A 146 -5.02 -7.95 -30.28
CA ALA A 146 -4.35 -9.25 -30.49
C ALA A 146 -2.82 -9.28 -30.31
N ALA A 147 -2.18 -8.15 -29.97
CA ALA A 147 -0.71 -8.04 -29.86
C ALA A 147 -0.21 -7.26 -28.64
N ARG A 148 -1.07 -6.99 -27.63
CA ARG A 148 -0.74 -5.96 -26.64
C ARG A 148 -0.28 -6.51 -25.32
N LYS A 149 0.93 -6.06 -24.96
CA LYS A 149 1.52 -6.23 -23.66
C LYS A 149 1.08 -5.08 -22.75
N ILE A 150 0.57 -5.40 -21.57
CA ILE A 150 0.04 -4.46 -20.58
C ILE A 150 0.96 -4.46 -19.36
N ALA A 151 1.37 -3.27 -18.92
CA ALA A 151 1.97 -3.09 -17.62
C ALA A 151 0.87 -2.97 -16.57
N TYR A 152 0.71 -4.00 -15.73
CA TYR A 152 -0.26 -3.99 -14.65
C TYR A 152 0.41 -3.58 -13.33
N LEU A 153 -0.01 -2.46 -12.74
CA LEU A 153 0.52 -1.96 -11.47
C LEU A 153 -0.42 -2.36 -10.33
N ARG A 154 0.04 -3.29 -9.48
CA ARG A 154 -0.61 -3.69 -8.21
C ARG A 154 0.32 -3.32 -7.07
N THR A 155 0.16 -2.12 -6.53
CA THR A 155 1.20 -1.51 -5.68
C THR A 155 0.63 -0.93 -4.39
N ASP A 156 -0.39 -1.58 -3.85
CA ASP A 156 -0.87 -1.33 -2.50
C ASP A 156 0.13 -1.82 -1.45
N HIS A 157 0.16 -1.15 -0.30
CA HIS A 157 1.02 -1.51 0.83
C HIS A 157 0.32 -2.52 1.76
N TRP A 158 -0.41 -3.48 1.18
CA TRP A 158 -0.98 -4.62 1.90
C TRP A 158 -0.18 -5.87 1.55
N PHE A 159 0.83 -6.13 2.37
CA PHE A 159 1.77 -7.24 2.20
C PHE A 159 1.22 -8.53 2.78
N GLY A 160 1.66 -9.66 2.22
CA GLY A 160 1.38 -11.00 2.70
C GLY A 160 -0.06 -11.47 2.51
N ILE A 161 -0.87 -10.76 1.72
CA ILE A 161 -2.26 -11.14 1.46
C ILE A 161 -2.31 -12.08 0.25
N SER A 162 -2.66 -13.34 0.51
CA SER A 162 -2.79 -14.40 -0.50
C SER A 162 -4.23 -14.68 -0.94
N ALA A 163 -5.23 -14.24 -0.17
CA ALA A 163 -6.65 -14.45 -0.44
C ALA A 163 -7.49 -13.24 0.02
N GLY A 164 -8.70 -13.12 -0.52
CA GLY A 164 -9.66 -12.06 -0.21
C GLY A 164 -10.17 -11.33 -1.44
N GLY A 165 -11.14 -10.43 -1.24
CA GLY A 165 -11.85 -9.76 -2.35
C GLY A 165 -10.93 -8.98 -3.29
N SER A 166 -9.91 -8.28 -2.77
CA SER A 166 -8.95 -7.56 -3.62
C SER A 166 -8.06 -8.49 -4.45
N VAL A 167 -7.74 -9.67 -3.92
CA VAL A 167 -6.94 -10.68 -4.62
C VAL A 167 -7.76 -11.33 -5.73
N ALA A 168 -8.96 -11.80 -5.40
CA ALA A 168 -9.90 -12.39 -6.36
C ALA A 168 -10.24 -11.39 -7.49
N HIS A 169 -10.48 -10.14 -7.13
CA HIS A 169 -10.71 -9.06 -8.10
C HIS A 169 -9.53 -8.85 -9.05
N THR A 170 -8.31 -8.70 -8.52
CA THR A 170 -7.11 -8.51 -9.35
C THR A 170 -6.89 -9.72 -10.27
N ALA A 171 -7.12 -10.93 -9.76
CA ALA A 171 -7.02 -12.17 -10.53
C ALA A 171 -8.07 -12.23 -11.65
N GLY A 172 -9.32 -11.85 -11.37
CA GLY A 172 -10.40 -11.80 -12.36
C GLY A 172 -10.13 -10.79 -13.48
N VAL A 173 -9.67 -9.58 -13.14
CA VAL A 173 -9.27 -8.57 -14.14
C VAL A 173 -8.10 -9.07 -15.00
N ALA A 174 -7.07 -9.65 -14.36
CA ALA A 174 -5.93 -10.22 -15.08
C ALA A 174 -6.36 -11.38 -16.00
N GLY A 175 -7.22 -12.28 -15.52
CA GLY A 175 -7.80 -13.39 -16.28
C GLY A 175 -8.54 -12.90 -17.52
N GLY A 176 -9.42 -11.90 -17.36
CA GLY A 176 -10.14 -11.30 -18.48
C GLY A 176 -9.22 -10.71 -19.55
N PHE A 177 -8.12 -10.05 -19.16
CA PHE A 177 -7.12 -9.59 -20.13
C PHE A 177 -6.43 -10.74 -20.87
N LEU A 178 -6.08 -11.82 -20.16
CA LEU A 178 -5.44 -13.00 -20.75
C LEU A 178 -6.39 -13.75 -21.70
N GLU A 179 -7.66 -13.90 -21.34
CA GLU A 179 -8.70 -14.50 -22.20
C GLU A 179 -8.92 -13.71 -23.49
N LEU A 180 -8.78 -12.38 -23.44
CA LEU A 180 -8.79 -11.51 -24.61
C LEU A 180 -7.49 -11.55 -25.44
N GLY A 181 -6.52 -12.40 -25.07
CA GLY A 181 -5.25 -12.56 -25.78
C GLY A 181 -4.19 -11.50 -25.46
N CYS A 182 -4.39 -10.69 -24.42
CA CYS A 182 -3.38 -9.72 -23.99
C CYS A 182 -2.22 -10.43 -23.28
N ARG A 183 -1.01 -9.85 -23.35
CA ARG A 183 0.13 -10.28 -22.53
C ARG A 183 0.23 -9.36 -21.32
N LEU A 184 0.50 -9.91 -20.14
CA LEU A 184 0.65 -9.11 -18.92
C LEU A 184 2.08 -9.22 -18.39
N PHE A 185 2.56 -8.12 -17.80
CA PHE A 185 3.59 -8.17 -16.77
C PHE A 185 3.20 -7.21 -15.64
N PHE A 186 3.63 -7.54 -14.43
CA PHE A 186 3.21 -6.84 -13.23
C PHE A 186 4.37 -6.06 -12.62
N LEU A 187 4.09 -4.83 -12.20
CA LEU A 187 4.90 -4.13 -11.21
C LEU A 187 4.15 -4.24 -9.88
N SER A 188 4.76 -4.89 -8.90
CA SER A 188 4.09 -5.21 -7.64
C SER A 188 4.95 -4.93 -6.41
N THR A 189 4.29 -4.48 -5.34
CA THR A 189 4.91 -4.32 -4.02
C THR A 189 5.15 -5.66 -3.32
N ASP A 190 4.43 -6.70 -3.72
CA ASP A 190 4.52 -8.04 -3.15
C ASP A 190 4.31 -9.17 -4.16
N ARG A 191 4.60 -10.41 -3.77
CA ARG A 191 4.38 -11.60 -4.58
C ARG A 191 2.88 -11.78 -4.87
N LEU A 192 2.59 -12.36 -6.04
CA LEU A 192 1.24 -12.67 -6.50
C LEU A 192 1.16 -14.19 -6.77
N PRO A 193 0.97 -15.03 -5.74
CA PRO A 193 1.03 -16.49 -5.91
C PRO A 193 0.04 -17.03 -6.97
N TRP A 194 -1.16 -16.46 -7.02
CA TRP A 194 -2.20 -16.79 -8.00
C TRP A 194 -1.80 -16.52 -9.46
N LEU A 195 -0.78 -15.69 -9.69
CA LEU A 195 -0.29 -15.39 -11.03
C LEU A 195 0.79 -16.38 -11.51
N ALA A 196 1.32 -17.22 -10.61
CA ALA A 196 2.40 -18.15 -10.96
C ALA A 196 2.00 -19.10 -12.11
N GLU A 197 0.72 -19.49 -12.15
CA GLU A 197 0.17 -20.38 -13.18
C GLU A 197 -0.01 -19.70 -14.54
N THR A 198 -0.07 -18.37 -14.60
CA THR A 198 -0.30 -17.63 -15.86
C THR A 198 0.99 -17.36 -16.64
N GLY A 199 2.17 -17.58 -16.02
CA GLY A 199 3.48 -17.27 -16.61
C GLY A 199 3.77 -15.79 -16.84
N ALA A 200 2.92 -14.88 -16.33
CA ALA A 200 3.13 -13.44 -16.48
C ALA A 200 4.30 -12.96 -15.59
N PRO A 201 5.27 -12.21 -16.13
CA PRO A 201 6.40 -11.71 -15.33
C PRO A 201 5.93 -10.80 -14.18
N VAL A 202 6.55 -10.94 -13.01
CA VAL A 202 6.33 -10.06 -11.85
C VAL A 202 7.62 -9.39 -11.46
N TYR A 203 7.66 -8.07 -11.63
CA TYR A 203 8.73 -7.21 -11.16
C TYR A 203 8.38 -6.71 -9.76
N LEU A 204 9.08 -7.25 -8.76
CA LEU A 204 8.90 -6.85 -7.37
C LEU A 204 9.64 -5.53 -7.09
N VAL A 205 8.87 -4.48 -6.80
CA VAL A 205 9.36 -3.17 -6.38
C VAL A 205 8.92 -2.95 -4.93
N LYS A 206 9.66 -3.54 -3.99
CA LYS A 206 9.33 -3.47 -2.55
C LYS A 206 9.73 -2.12 -1.95
N PRO A 207 8.90 -1.45 -1.14
CA PRO A 207 9.30 -0.22 -0.45
C PRO A 207 10.59 -0.41 0.37
N ASP A 208 11.50 0.56 0.31
CA ASP A 208 12.81 0.50 0.97
C ASP A 208 12.77 0.58 2.52
N GLY A 209 11.61 0.93 3.10
CA GLY A 209 11.42 1.05 4.54
C GLY A 209 12.04 2.29 5.18
N VAL A 210 12.49 3.28 4.39
CA VAL A 210 13.09 4.53 4.90
C VAL A 210 12.03 5.42 5.56
N VAL A 211 10.84 5.48 4.97
CA VAL A 211 9.66 6.22 5.48
C VAL A 211 8.60 5.19 5.85
N ARG A 212 8.26 5.08 7.14
CA ARG A 212 7.37 4.01 7.64
C ARG A 212 6.62 4.34 8.93
N SER A 213 6.95 5.43 9.61
CA SER A 213 6.41 5.72 10.96
C SER A 213 5.16 6.57 10.90
N LEU A 214 5.11 7.56 10.02
CA LEU A 214 3.94 8.41 9.83
C LEU A 214 2.96 7.74 8.87
N PRO A 215 1.65 7.73 9.18
CA PRO A 215 0.63 7.26 8.25
C PRO A 215 0.70 7.98 6.89
N GLU A 216 0.29 7.28 5.82
CA GLU A 216 0.18 7.75 4.43
C GLU A 216 1.47 8.19 3.69
N LEU A 217 2.52 8.59 4.43
CA LEU A 217 3.80 9.00 3.84
C LEU A 217 4.60 7.87 3.18
N PRO A 218 4.58 6.62 3.67
CA PRO A 218 5.26 5.52 3.00
C PRO A 218 4.75 5.35 1.57
N GLU A 219 3.43 5.42 1.40
CA GLU A 219 2.77 5.34 0.09
C GLU A 219 3.12 6.56 -0.79
N LEU A 220 3.19 7.76 -0.20
CA LEU A 220 3.58 8.96 -0.94
C LEU A 220 5.04 8.91 -1.40
N ALA A 221 5.96 8.49 -0.52
CA ALA A 221 7.39 8.36 -0.80
C ALA A 221 7.68 7.28 -1.85
N TYR A 222 6.91 6.18 -1.81
CA TYR A 222 7.07 5.03 -2.69
C TYR A 222 6.97 5.36 -4.18
N ASN A 223 6.21 6.41 -4.56
CA ASN A 223 6.12 6.87 -5.95
C ASN A 223 7.48 7.04 -6.63
N ARG A 224 8.48 7.61 -5.93
CA ARG A 224 9.81 7.83 -6.51
C ARG A 224 10.54 6.53 -6.80
N GLN A 225 10.41 5.55 -5.91
CA GLN A 225 10.99 4.24 -6.10
C GLN A 225 10.32 3.52 -7.28
N LEU A 226 8.99 3.56 -7.34
CA LEU A 226 8.22 2.95 -8.41
C LEU A 226 8.47 3.61 -9.76
N ILE A 227 8.57 4.93 -9.82
CA ILE A 227 8.94 5.65 -11.05
C ILE A 227 10.35 5.26 -11.50
N LYS A 228 11.33 5.19 -10.59
CA LYS A 228 12.71 4.80 -10.95
C LYS A 228 12.77 3.39 -11.53
N ALA A 229 12.25 2.40 -10.81
CA ALA A 229 12.22 1.01 -11.26
C ALA A 229 11.35 0.86 -12.52
N GLY A 230 10.21 1.54 -12.57
CA GLY A 230 9.27 1.50 -13.68
C GLY A 230 9.87 1.97 -14.99
N ARG A 231 10.73 3.00 -15.01
CA ARG A 231 11.42 3.42 -16.24
C ARG A 231 12.20 2.28 -16.88
N GLU A 232 13.01 1.59 -16.10
CA GLU A 232 13.87 0.50 -16.57
C GLU A 232 13.01 -0.66 -17.08
N ILE A 233 12.01 -1.05 -16.30
CA ILE A 233 11.09 -2.15 -16.64
C ILE A 233 10.29 -1.81 -17.91
N LEU A 234 9.72 -0.61 -18.01
CA LEU A 234 8.91 -0.22 -19.18
C LEU A 234 9.77 -0.10 -20.44
N ALA A 235 11.03 0.34 -20.33
CA ALA A 235 11.96 0.39 -21.46
C ALA A 235 12.31 -1.00 -22.00
N GLN A 236 12.47 -1.99 -21.09
CA GLN A 236 12.70 -3.38 -21.44
C GLN A 236 11.43 -4.04 -22.01
N GLU A 237 10.31 -3.87 -21.32
CA GLU A 237 9.10 -4.63 -21.59
C GLU A 237 8.26 -4.06 -22.74
N ARG A 238 8.34 -2.74 -22.98
CA ARG A 238 7.65 -1.98 -24.03
C ARG A 238 6.14 -2.27 -24.12
N PRO A 239 5.37 -2.00 -23.04
CA PRO A 239 3.92 -2.18 -23.07
C PRO A 239 3.24 -1.20 -24.03
N GLY A 240 2.02 -1.56 -24.44
CA GLY A 240 1.12 -0.67 -25.19
C GLY A 240 0.19 0.18 -24.33
N LEU A 241 0.07 -0.11 -23.03
CA LEU A 241 -0.60 0.73 -22.03
C LEU A 241 -0.11 0.43 -20.61
N ILE A 242 -0.41 1.33 -19.69
CA ILE A 242 -0.28 1.12 -18.25
C ILE A 242 -1.68 1.02 -17.64
N TYR A 243 -1.94 -0.10 -16.96
CA TYR A 243 -3.14 -0.33 -16.17
C TYR A 243 -2.76 -0.29 -14.70
N GLN A 244 -3.32 0.64 -13.92
CA GLN A 244 -3.00 0.77 -12.51
C GLN A 244 -4.22 0.54 -11.64
N ARG A 245 -4.12 -0.43 -10.74
CA ARG A 245 -5.02 -0.51 -9.59
C ARG A 245 -4.68 0.57 -8.61
N TYR A 246 -5.59 1.52 -8.39
CA TYR A 246 -5.31 2.67 -7.55
C TYR A 246 -4.99 2.25 -6.12
N SER A 247 -3.88 2.78 -5.59
CA SER A 247 -3.50 2.67 -4.19
C SER A 247 -3.28 4.06 -3.61
N LEU A 248 -3.48 4.20 -2.29
CA LEU A 248 -3.41 5.47 -1.58
C LEU A 248 -2.17 6.28 -1.98
N ASN A 249 -2.32 7.55 -2.32
CA ASN A 249 -1.23 8.46 -2.70
C ASN A 249 -0.38 8.04 -3.90
N ASN A 250 -0.76 7.03 -4.68
CA ASN A 250 0.06 6.52 -5.77
C ASN A 250 -0.30 7.17 -7.11
N TYR A 251 0.59 8.00 -7.62
CA TYR A 251 0.55 8.68 -8.92
C TYR A 251 1.61 8.17 -9.90
N ALA A 252 2.41 7.17 -9.53
CA ALA A 252 3.56 6.73 -10.29
C ALA A 252 3.20 6.17 -11.68
N GLY A 253 2.12 5.40 -11.80
CA GLY A 253 1.70 4.85 -13.09
C GLY A 253 1.28 5.94 -14.07
N LEU A 254 0.57 6.97 -13.59
CA LEU A 254 0.24 8.15 -14.39
C LEU A 254 1.51 8.89 -14.84
N TYR A 255 2.44 9.12 -13.92
CA TYR A 255 3.71 9.78 -14.21
C TYR A 255 4.47 9.04 -15.31
N LEU A 256 4.62 7.71 -15.15
CA LEU A 256 5.31 6.86 -16.12
C LEU A 256 4.58 6.83 -17.46
N ALA A 257 3.25 6.79 -17.46
CA ALA A 257 2.47 6.79 -18.70
C ALA A 257 2.68 8.08 -19.50
N LYS A 258 2.68 9.24 -18.82
CA LYS A 258 2.99 10.53 -19.47
C LYS A 258 4.43 10.58 -19.98
N GLU A 259 5.39 10.17 -19.16
CA GLU A 259 6.80 10.14 -19.54
C GLU A 259 7.08 9.23 -20.75
N CYS A 260 6.39 8.08 -20.83
CA CYS A 260 6.56 7.11 -21.92
C CYS A 260 5.56 7.31 -23.08
N ASN A 261 4.72 8.35 -23.04
CA ASN A 261 3.63 8.59 -23.98
C ASN A 261 2.72 7.36 -24.21
N LEU A 262 2.31 6.70 -23.11
CA LEU A 262 1.43 5.54 -23.10
C LEU A 262 0.01 5.91 -22.66
N PRO A 263 -1.03 5.19 -23.14
CA PRO A 263 -2.34 5.23 -22.52
C PRO A 263 -2.29 4.79 -21.05
N PHE A 264 -2.97 5.54 -20.19
CA PHE A 264 -3.11 5.27 -18.77
C PHE A 264 -4.55 4.94 -18.40
N VAL A 265 -4.78 3.71 -17.93
CA VAL A 265 -6.05 3.23 -17.41
C VAL A 265 -5.95 3.09 -15.90
N LEU A 266 -6.83 3.78 -15.18
CA LEU A 266 -6.90 3.74 -13.72
C LEU A 266 -8.08 2.89 -13.27
N GLU A 267 -7.82 1.80 -12.56
CA GLU A 267 -8.85 1.05 -11.85
C GLU A 267 -9.13 1.69 -10.50
N TYR A 268 -10.35 2.23 -10.36
CA TYR A 268 -10.84 2.96 -9.21
C TYR A 268 -11.81 2.12 -8.38
N ASN A 269 -11.31 1.61 -7.26
CA ASN A 269 -12.07 0.77 -6.34
C ASN A 269 -12.79 1.55 -5.23
N GLY A 270 -12.70 2.87 -5.24
CA GLY A 270 -13.29 3.76 -4.25
C GLY A 270 -12.33 4.81 -3.72
N SER A 271 -12.90 5.85 -3.12
CA SER A 271 -12.13 6.97 -2.58
C SER A 271 -11.50 6.61 -1.24
N PHE A 272 -10.17 6.69 -1.13
CA PHE A 272 -9.48 6.47 0.15
C PHE A 272 -9.89 7.51 1.21
N PRO A 273 -9.95 8.82 0.92
CA PRO A 273 -10.51 9.80 1.85
C PRO A 273 -11.94 9.47 2.30
N TRP A 274 -12.82 9.05 1.37
CA TRP A 274 -14.19 8.69 1.74
C TRP A 274 -14.23 7.45 2.65
N MET A 275 -13.50 6.38 2.30
CA MET A 275 -13.42 5.16 3.09
C MET A 275 -12.84 5.44 4.48
N ALA A 276 -11.82 6.30 4.58
CA ALA A 276 -11.22 6.71 5.85
C ALA A 276 -12.21 7.42 6.78
N ARG A 277 -13.13 8.23 6.22
CA ARG A 277 -14.16 8.94 7.00
C ARG A 277 -15.32 8.04 7.45
N HIS A 278 -15.67 7.01 6.67
CA HIS A 278 -16.89 6.22 6.91
C HIS A 278 -16.61 4.82 7.48
N TRP A 279 -15.52 4.18 7.08
CA TRP A 279 -15.23 2.77 7.38
C TRP A 279 -13.87 2.56 8.05
N GLY A 280 -12.99 3.56 8.00
CA GLY A 280 -11.59 3.43 8.39
C GLY A 280 -11.13 4.40 9.47
N ARG A 281 -9.81 4.54 9.58
CA ARG A 281 -9.19 5.56 10.42
C ARG A 281 -9.02 6.84 9.63
N HIS A 282 -9.16 7.96 10.34
CA HIS A 282 -8.87 9.29 9.81
C HIS A 282 -7.45 9.38 9.25
N LEU A 283 -7.33 9.90 8.02
CA LEU A 283 -6.04 10.13 7.36
C LEU A 283 -5.37 11.38 7.94
N TRP A 284 -4.11 11.30 8.34
CA TRP A 284 -3.41 12.47 8.89
C TRP A 284 -3.19 13.53 7.81
N PHE A 285 -2.91 13.07 6.59
CA PHE A 285 -2.69 13.93 5.41
C PHE A 285 -3.86 13.84 4.42
N GLU A 286 -5.10 13.85 4.91
CA GLU A 286 -6.31 13.66 4.08
C GLU A 286 -6.39 14.60 2.88
N ARG A 287 -6.06 15.90 3.06
CA ARG A 287 -6.06 16.87 1.96
C ARG A 287 -5.08 16.51 0.86
N THR A 288 -3.89 15.99 1.22
CA THR A 288 -2.90 15.52 0.25
C THR A 288 -3.43 14.30 -0.47
N ALA A 289 -3.99 13.33 0.26
CA ALA A 289 -4.56 12.12 -0.33
C ALA A 289 -5.70 12.41 -1.31
N ALA A 290 -6.64 13.28 -0.91
CA ALA A 290 -7.74 13.71 -1.78
C ALA A 290 -7.26 14.45 -3.03
N ALA A 291 -6.23 15.30 -2.90
CA ALA A 291 -5.65 16.02 -4.02
C ALA A 291 -4.93 15.07 -5.00
N VAL A 292 -4.11 14.15 -4.50
CA VAL A 292 -3.42 13.16 -5.34
C VAL A 292 -4.44 12.27 -6.05
N GLU A 293 -5.40 11.70 -5.32
CA GLU A 293 -6.45 10.85 -5.89
C GLU A 293 -7.23 11.55 -7.00
N LEU A 294 -7.69 12.78 -6.73
CA LEU A 294 -8.46 13.54 -7.71
C LEU A 294 -7.62 13.84 -8.96
N GLN A 295 -6.37 14.24 -8.79
CA GLN A 295 -5.48 14.55 -9.92
C GLN A 295 -5.20 13.31 -10.77
N VAL A 296 -4.93 12.16 -10.14
CA VAL A 296 -4.74 10.89 -10.87
C VAL A 296 -6.00 10.53 -11.66
N CYS A 297 -7.19 10.62 -11.06
CA CYS A 297 -8.45 10.39 -11.78
C CYS A 297 -8.68 11.41 -12.91
N ARG A 298 -8.37 12.69 -12.70
CA ARG A 298 -8.55 13.76 -13.68
C ARG A 298 -7.59 13.68 -14.87
N LEU A 299 -6.38 13.18 -14.68
CA LEU A 299 -5.37 13.08 -15.73
C LEU A 299 -5.32 11.71 -16.42
N SER A 300 -6.08 10.73 -15.91
CA SER A 300 -6.24 9.42 -16.55
C SER A 300 -6.97 9.51 -17.89
N ASP A 301 -6.55 8.69 -18.86
CA ASP A 301 -7.22 8.57 -20.16
C ASP A 301 -8.54 7.80 -20.01
N LEU A 302 -8.56 6.78 -19.15
CA LEU A 302 -9.75 6.03 -18.77
C LEU A 302 -9.72 5.74 -17.27
N VAL A 303 -10.85 5.93 -16.59
CA VAL A 303 -11.07 5.50 -15.21
C VAL A 303 -12.10 4.38 -15.22
N VAL A 304 -11.72 3.21 -14.75
CA VAL A 304 -12.60 2.05 -14.59
C VAL A 304 -13.12 2.05 -13.16
N ALA A 305 -14.39 2.39 -12.98
CA ALA A 305 -15.06 2.41 -11.68
C ALA A 305 -15.90 1.15 -11.48
N VAL A 306 -15.87 0.57 -10.28
CA VAL A 306 -16.57 -0.70 -9.99
C VAL A 306 -18.09 -0.54 -9.82
N SER A 307 -18.63 0.68 -9.86
CA SER A 307 -20.07 0.91 -9.71
C SER A 307 -20.52 2.27 -10.25
N ALA A 308 -21.80 2.39 -10.59
CA ALA A 308 -22.41 3.67 -11.01
C ALA A 308 -22.31 4.77 -9.92
N PRO A 309 -22.55 4.50 -8.63
CA PRO A 309 -22.35 5.51 -7.58
C PRO A 309 -20.93 6.08 -7.52
N MET A 310 -19.90 5.27 -7.81
CA MET A 310 -18.52 5.76 -7.89
C MET A 310 -18.30 6.65 -9.12
N LYS A 311 -18.91 6.34 -10.25
CA LYS A 311 -18.88 7.22 -11.43
C LYS A 311 -19.50 8.59 -11.11
N GLU A 312 -20.67 8.60 -10.47
CA GLU A 312 -21.34 9.84 -10.05
C GLU A 312 -20.53 10.64 -9.02
N GLU A 313 -19.83 9.95 -8.10
CA GLU A 313 -18.93 10.58 -7.14
C GLU A 313 -17.74 11.26 -7.82
N LEU A 314 -17.10 10.59 -8.78
CA LEU A 314 -15.99 11.15 -9.56
C LEU A 314 -16.46 12.32 -10.43
N ALA A 315 -17.63 12.22 -11.04
CA ALA A 315 -18.24 13.28 -11.84
C ALA A 315 -18.45 14.54 -11.01
N ARG A 316 -19.05 14.41 -9.81
CA ARG A 316 -19.24 15.52 -8.86
C ARG A 316 -17.93 16.16 -8.39
N ARG A 317 -16.82 15.42 -8.43
CA ARG A 317 -15.47 15.92 -8.12
C ARG A 317 -14.76 16.56 -9.32
N GLY A 318 -15.40 16.61 -10.49
CA GLY A 318 -14.87 17.25 -11.69
C GLY A 318 -14.06 16.33 -12.61
N VAL A 319 -14.22 15.01 -12.48
CA VAL A 319 -13.71 14.05 -13.47
C VAL A 319 -14.72 13.97 -14.62
N LYS A 320 -14.28 14.18 -15.87
CA LYS A 320 -15.17 14.09 -17.03
C LYS A 320 -15.82 12.70 -17.13
N GLU A 321 -17.13 12.66 -17.35
CA GLU A 321 -17.91 11.41 -17.31
C GLU A 321 -17.64 10.46 -18.48
N ASP A 322 -17.26 11.02 -19.64
CA ASP A 322 -16.98 10.31 -20.88
C ASP A 322 -15.79 9.35 -20.77
N LYS A 323 -14.83 9.67 -19.89
CA LYS A 323 -13.70 8.79 -19.58
C LYS A 323 -13.91 7.89 -18.36
N VAL A 324 -15.09 7.88 -17.73
CA VAL A 324 -15.40 6.98 -16.63
C VAL A 324 -16.24 5.81 -17.14
N LEU A 325 -15.62 4.63 -17.22
CA LEU A 325 -16.26 3.37 -17.56
C LEU A 325 -16.69 2.66 -16.27
N VAL A 326 -17.97 2.30 -16.18
CA VAL A 326 -18.46 1.45 -15.10
C VAL A 326 -18.24 0.00 -15.50
N ASN A 327 -17.40 -0.71 -14.74
CA ASN A 327 -17.13 -2.13 -14.90
C ASN A 327 -17.31 -2.83 -13.55
N PRO A 328 -18.52 -3.34 -13.24
CA PRO A 328 -18.79 -3.99 -11.97
C PRO A 328 -17.93 -5.23 -11.75
N ASN A 329 -17.63 -5.53 -10.49
CA ASN A 329 -16.94 -6.76 -10.15
C ASN A 329 -17.83 -7.97 -10.47
N GLY A 330 -17.31 -8.94 -11.21
CA GLY A 330 -17.90 -10.26 -11.38
C GLY A 330 -17.32 -11.22 -10.33
N VAL A 331 -18.14 -12.17 -9.86
CA VAL A 331 -17.72 -13.25 -8.95
C VAL A 331 -17.87 -14.58 -9.66
#